data_AF-A0A7V9WNQ2-F1
#
_entry.id   AF-A0A7V9WNQ2-F1
#
_cell.length_a   1.000
_cell.length_b   1.000
_cell.length_c   1.000
_cell.angle_alpha   90.00
_cell.angle_beta   90.00
_cell.angle_gamma   90.00
#
_symmetry.space_group_name_H-M   'P 1'
#
loop_
_entity.id
_entity.type
_entity.pdbx_description
1 polymer ?
#
loop_
_entity_poly.entity_id
_entity_poly.type
_entity_poly.pdbx_seq_one_letter_code
_entity_poly.pdbx_strand_id
1 'polypeptide(L)' 'MAAGGNCSWYDFAVAIFEQAGTGTLVMSTTTAELGRPAARPEWSVLATQWDDALYLPDWQDGLADYLAERE' A
#
# COMPACT_ATOMS: atom_id res chain seq x y z
N MET A 1 0.20 -14.43 2.82
CA MET A 1 1.49 -13.80 2.47
C MET A 1 1.21 -12.33 2.22
N ALA A 2 2.13 -11.44 2.58
CA ALA A 2 2.06 -10.01 2.27
C ALA A 2 3.26 -9.64 1.38
N ALA A 3 3.11 -8.59 0.57
CA ALA A 3 4.22 -8.02 -0.20
C ALA A 3 5.34 -7.55 0.73
N GLY A 4 6.57 -7.54 0.22
CA GLY A 4 7.72 -6.97 0.92
C GLY A 4 7.53 -5.48 1.18
N GLY A 5 8.24 -4.97 2.20
CA GLY A 5 8.17 -3.57 2.59
C GLY A 5 6.94 -3.21 3.44
N ASN A 6 6.72 -1.91 3.61
CA ASN A 6 5.56 -1.35 4.29
C ASN A 6 5.38 0.11 3.85
N CYS A 7 4.16 0.61 4.00
CA CYS A 7 3.81 1.98 3.68
C CYS A 7 2.53 2.36 4.43
N SER A 8 2.30 3.67 4.60
CA SER A 8 0.99 4.16 5.02
C SER A 8 0.02 4.18 3.84
N TRP A 9 -1.28 4.37 4.11
CA TRP A 9 -2.27 4.62 3.05
C TRP A 9 -1.95 5.87 2.22
N TYR A 10 -1.32 6.87 2.83
CA TYR A 10 -0.89 8.07 2.13
C TYR A 10 0.22 7.77 1.12
N ASP A 11 1.28 7.09 1.56
CA ASP A 11 2.41 6.73 0.70
C ASP A 11 1.98 5.84 -0.46
N PHE A 12 1.08 4.89 -0.20
CA PHE A 12 0.53 4.02 -1.25
C PHE A 12 -0.28 4.81 -2.29
N ALA A 13 -1.11 5.75 -1.84
CA ALA A 13 -1.87 6.61 -2.75
C ALA A 13 -0.97 7.53 -3.59
N VAL A 14 0.09 8.10 -2.99
CA VAL A 14 1.09 8.89 -3.72
C VAL A 14 1.73 8.04 -4.82
N ALA A 15 2.23 6.85 -4.47
CA ALA A 15 2.87 5.96 -5.44
C ALA A 15 1.93 5.54 -6.58
N ILE A 16 0.65 5.27 -6.29
CA ILE A 16 -0.36 4.96 -7.33
C ILE A 16 -0.46 6.11 -8.33
N PHE A 17 -0.64 7.35 -7.86
CA PHE A 17 -0.86 8.47 -8.77
C PHE A 17 0.42 8.90 -9.51
N GLU A 18 1.59 8.77 -8.88
CA GLU A 18 2.89 8.97 -9.51
C GLU A 18 3.13 7.96 -10.64
N GLN A 19 2.96 6.67 -10.36
CA GLN A 19 3.17 5.61 -11.37
C GLN A 19 2.12 5.65 -12.48
N ALA A 20 0.87 6.01 -12.16
CA ALA A 20 -0.18 6.20 -13.16
C ALA A 20 -0.03 7.51 -13.99
N GLY A 21 0.98 8.33 -13.71
CA GLY A 21 1.24 9.57 -14.45
C GLY A 21 0.13 10.62 -14.32
N THR A 22 -0.66 10.58 -13.24
CA THR A 22 -1.77 11.54 -13.05
C THR A 22 -1.30 12.74 -12.23
N GLY A 23 -1.77 13.95 -12.58
CA GLY A 23 -1.47 15.17 -11.82
C GLY A 23 -2.24 15.32 -10.50
N THR A 24 -2.62 14.21 -9.86
CA THR A 24 -3.46 14.21 -8.67
C THR A 24 -2.65 14.60 -7.44
N LEU A 25 -3.07 15.66 -6.75
CA LEU A 25 -2.47 16.05 -5.47
C LEU A 25 -3.02 15.17 -4.34
N VAL A 26 -2.12 14.43 -3.67
CA VAL A 26 -2.46 13.61 -2.51
C VAL A 26 -2.15 14.38 -1.23
N MET A 27 -3.15 14.48 -0.34
CA MET A 27 -3.00 15.10 0.98
C MET A 27 -3.07 14.05 2.08
N SER A 28 -2.19 14.16 3.07
CA SER A 28 -2.23 13.33 4.27
C SER A 28 -3.37 13.73 5.21
N THR A 29 -3.92 12.77 5.94
CA THR A 29 -4.90 12.97 7.02
C THR A 29 -4.68 11.93 8.12
N THR A 30 -5.28 12.15 9.29
CA THR A 30 -5.22 11.22 10.43
C THR A 30 -6.45 10.32 10.50
N THR A 31 -6.32 9.17 11.16
CA THR A 31 -7.46 8.27 11.42
C THR A 31 -8.59 8.96 12.19
N ALA A 32 -8.25 9.89 13.09
CA ALA A 32 -9.22 10.64 13.88
C ALA A 32 -10.09 11.57 13.02
N GLU A 33 -9.48 12.26 12.04
CA GLU A 33 -10.19 13.14 11.11
C GLU A 33 -11.17 12.38 10.22
N LEU A 34 -10.89 11.11 9.90
CA LEU A 34 -11.78 10.26 9.10
C LEU A 34 -13.06 9.82 9.85
N GLY A 35 -13.09 9.91 11.19
CA GLY A 35 -14.30 9.72 12.00
C GLY A 35 -15.01 8.36 11.82
N ARG A 36 -14.30 7.31 11.42
CA ARG A 36 -14.93 6.00 11.09
C ARG A 36 -15.36 5.26 12.36
N PRO A 37 -16.57 4.63 12.38
CA PRO A 37 -17.07 3.94 13.58
C PRO A 37 -16.20 2.75 14.04
N ALA A 38 -15.58 2.05 13.09
CA ALA A 38 -14.75 0.89 13.39
C ALA A 38 -13.29 1.32 13.55
N ALA A 39 -12.71 1.02 14.72
CA ALA A 39 -11.30 1.24 14.99
C ALA A 39 -10.42 0.51 13.96
N ARG A 40 -9.29 1.12 13.62
CA ARG A 40 -8.27 0.54 12.76
C ARG A 40 -6.95 0.52 13.52
N PRO A 41 -6.15 -0.56 13.41
CA PRO A 41 -4.82 -0.56 13.96
C PRO A 41 -3.98 0.50 13.27
N GLU A 42 -3.15 1.22 14.04
CA GLU A 42 -2.17 2.15 13.50
C GLU A 42 -1.05 1.44 12.74
N TRP A 43 -0.82 0.16 13.06
CA TRP A 43 0.20 -0.69 12.46
C TRP A 43 -0.37 -2.07 12.12
N SER A 44 -0.47 -2.38 10.83
CA SER A 44 -0.99 -3.66 10.33
C SER A 44 -0.02 -4.38 9.37
N VAL A 45 1.28 -4.09 9.48
CA VAL A 45 2.31 -4.78 8.70
C VAL A 45 2.43 -6.22 9.19
N LEU A 46 2.39 -7.16 8.26
CA LEU A 46 2.50 -8.60 8.54
C LEU A 46 3.76 -9.16 7.89
N ALA A 47 4.47 -10.01 8.62
CA ALA A 47 5.55 -10.81 8.06
C ALA A 47 5.03 -12.16 7.57
N THR A 48 5.52 -12.62 6.42
CA THR A 48 5.34 -14.00 5.96
C THR A 48 6.38 -14.89 6.66
N GLN A 49 5.95 -15.84 7.49
CA GLN A 49 6.83 -16.59 8.40
C GLN A 49 6.81 -18.12 8.21
N TRP A 50 6.10 -18.65 7.22
CA TRP A 50 6.07 -20.11 6.99
C TRP A 50 7.31 -20.57 6.22
N ASP A 51 7.86 -21.73 6.58
CA ASP A 51 9.13 -22.24 6.06
C ASP A 51 9.13 -22.40 4.52
N ASP A 52 8.03 -22.87 3.94
CA ASP A 52 7.87 -23.08 2.50
C ASP A 52 7.07 -21.95 1.82
N ALA A 53 7.04 -20.75 2.41
CA ALA A 53 6.28 -19.65 1.85
C ALA A 53 6.90 -19.11 0.56
N LEU A 54 6.05 -18.71 -0.38
CA LEU A 54 6.45 -17.84 -1.47
C LEU A 54 6.62 -16.42 -0.93
N TYR A 55 7.79 -15.84 -1.12
CA TYR A 55 8.01 -14.43 -0.81
C TYR A 55 7.51 -13.60 -1.97
N LEU A 56 6.51 -12.76 -1.69
CA LEU A 56 6.03 -11.77 -2.63
C LEU A 56 7.11 -10.68 -2.81
N PRO A 57 7.20 -10.07 -4.01
CA PRO A 57 8.11 -8.97 -4.25
C PRO A 57 7.80 -7.76 -3.35
N ASP A 58 8.66 -6.76 -3.41
CA ASP A 58 8.41 -5.47 -2.76
C ASP A 58 7.11 -4.85 -3.28
N TRP A 59 6.38 -4.14 -2.41
CA TRP A 59 5.04 -3.65 -2.76
C TRP A 59 5.07 -2.64 -3.91
N GLN A 60 6.16 -1.88 -4.09
CA GLN A 60 6.29 -0.97 -5.23
C GLN A 60 6.37 -1.72 -6.57
N ASP A 61 7.09 -2.84 -6.60
CA ASP A 61 7.22 -3.67 -7.81
C ASP A 61 5.86 -4.29 -8.16
N GLY A 62 5.15 -4.85 -7.16
CA GLY A 62 3.82 -5.42 -7.38
C GLY A 62 2.77 -4.38 -7.81
N LEU A 63 2.89 -3.13 -7.36
CA LEU A 63 2.07 -2.02 -7.84
C LEU A 63 2.37 -1.69 -9.31
N ALA A 64 3.65 -1.62 -9.68
CA ALA A 64 4.07 -1.32 -11.04
C ALA A 64 3.59 -2.41 -12.02
N ASP A 65 3.76 -3.68 -11.66
CA ASP A 65 3.28 -4.82 -12.45
C ASP A 65 1.76 -4.75 -12.66
N TYR A 66 1.01 -4.49 -11.57
CA TYR A 66 -0.45 -4.37 -11.66
C TYR A 66 -0.89 -3.23 -12.58
N LEU A 67 -0.25 -2.06 -12.49
CA LEU A 67 -0.59 -0.91 -13.34
C LEU A 67 -0.24 -1.18 -14.81
N ALA A 68 0.88 -1.85 -15.09
CA ALA A 68 1.27 -2.22 -16.44
C ALA A 68 0.30 -3.24 -17.08
N GLU A 69 -0.24 -4.19 -16.31
CA GLU A 69 -1.25 -5.16 -16.81
C GLU A 69 -2.64 -4.53 -17.06
N ARG A 70 -2.89 -3.35 -16.50
CA ARG A 70 -4.20 -2.67 -16.58
C ARG A 70 -4.36 -1.77 -17.81
N GLU A 71 -3.27 -1.44 -18.51
CA GLU A 71 -3.27 -0.65 -19.75
C GLU A 71 -3.68 -1.48 -20.97
#